data_AF-A0A1F6BC29-F1
#
_entry.id   AF-A0A1F6BC29-F1
#
_cell.length_a   1.000
_cell.length_b   1.000
_cell.length_c   1.000
_cell.angle_alpha   90.00
_cell.angle_beta   90.00
_cell.angle_gamma   90.00
#
_symmetry.space_group_name_H-M   'P 1'
#
loop_
_entity.id
_entity.type
_entity.pdbx_description
1 polymer ?
#
loop_
_entity_poly.entity_id
_entity_poly.type
_entity_poly.pdbx_seq_one_letter_code
_entity_poly.pdbx_strand_id
1 'polypeptide(L)'
;MYNAAGTLLTKAQLSKLKAGTTITFGIKPPVATVTKVRYKVNNNPYKETTQKKNGEFIYKYKIPKNVDSFTVTAQGFWNNKWY
;
A
#
# COMPACT_ATOMS: atom_id res chain seq x y z
N MET A 1 4.37 -2.00 -12.80
CA MET A 1 3.65 -0.71 -12.75
C MET A 1 2.22 -1.02 -12.35
N TYR A 2 1.76 -0.54 -11.19
CA TYR A 2 0.46 -0.89 -10.62
C TYR A 2 -0.49 0.30 -10.69
N ASN A 3 -1.63 0.13 -11.37
CA ASN A 3 -2.49 1.22 -11.86
C ASN A 3 -3.68 1.49 -10.92
N ALA A 4 -3.81 2.75 -10.47
CA ALA A 4 -4.96 3.58 -10.04
C ALA A 4 -6.18 3.04 -9.24
N ALA A 5 -6.36 1.75 -9.00
CA ALA A 5 -7.34 1.24 -8.04
C ALA A 5 -6.63 0.17 -7.23
N GLY A 6 -6.69 0.28 -5.90
CA GLY A 6 -5.90 -0.50 -4.95
C GLY A 6 -5.51 -1.86 -5.51
N THR A 7 -4.21 -2.06 -5.72
CA THR A 7 -3.69 -3.34 -6.20
C THR A 7 -4.09 -4.39 -5.20
N LEU A 8 -5.18 -5.09 -5.47
CA LEU A 8 -5.51 -6.33 -4.81
C LEU A 8 -4.39 -7.27 -5.23
N LEU A 9 -3.37 -7.43 -4.39
CA LEU A 9 -2.45 -8.54 -4.55
C LEU A 9 -3.32 -9.78 -4.57
N THR A 10 -3.39 -10.44 -5.72
CA THR A 10 -4.23 -11.63 -5.87
C THR A 10 -3.80 -12.66 -4.84
N LYS A 11 -4.74 -13.50 -4.37
CA LYS A 11 -4.46 -14.55 -3.38
C LYS A 11 -3.23 -15.41 -3.76
N ALA A 12 -2.98 -15.59 -5.07
CA ALA A 12 -1.83 -16.28 -5.64
C ALA A 12 -0.48 -15.53 -5.57
N GLN A 13 -0.50 -14.20 -5.49
CA GLN A 13 0.70 -13.38 -5.26
C GLN A 13 1.01 -13.31 -3.76
N LEU A 14 -0.03 -13.26 -2.91
CA LEU A 14 0.10 -13.29 -1.46
C LEU A 14 0.56 -14.67 -0.94
N SER A 15 0.07 -15.76 -1.52
CA SER A 15 0.44 -17.14 -1.13
C SER A 15 1.91 -17.49 -1.42
N LYS A 16 2.62 -16.66 -2.20
CA LYS A 16 4.06 -16.81 -2.47
C LYS A 16 4.92 -16.00 -1.50
N LEU A 17 4.32 -15.17 -0.65
CA LEU A 17 5.05 -14.32 0.28
C LEU A 17 5.38 -15.11 1.54
N LYS A 18 6.67 -15.31 1.80
CA LYS A 18 7.13 -15.98 3.02
C LYS A 18 6.95 -15.05 4.22
N ALA A 19 6.34 -15.58 5.27
CA ALA A 19 6.20 -14.91 6.55
C ALA A 19 7.55 -14.36 7.06
N GLY A 20 7.54 -13.16 7.65
CA GLY A 20 8.76 -12.47 8.11
C GLY A 20 9.51 -11.66 7.04
N THR A 21 9.12 -11.74 5.77
CA THR A 21 9.68 -10.93 4.69
C THR A 21 9.15 -9.49 4.74
N THR A 22 10.02 -8.52 4.46
CA THR A 22 9.61 -7.13 4.24
C THR A 22 9.28 -6.91 2.78
N ILE A 23 8.06 -6.48 2.51
CA ILE A 23 7.59 -6.10 1.18
C ILE A 23 7.40 -4.59 1.09
N THR A 24 7.48 -4.05 -0.12
CA THR A 24 7.22 -2.63 -0.38
C THR A 24 6.00 -2.51 -1.28
N PHE A 25 4.99 -1.80 -0.79
CA PHE A 25 3.86 -1.35 -1.59
C PHE A 25 4.19 0.00 -2.20
N GLY A 26 3.87 0.17 -3.47
CA GLY A 26 3.97 1.44 -4.19
C GLY A 26 2.62 1.78 -4.80
N ILE A 27 2.17 3.02 -4.64
CA ILE A 27 1.06 3.55 -5.43
C ILE A 27 1.48 4.81 -6.18
N LYS A 28 1.01 4.92 -7.43
CA LYS A 28 1.06 6.15 -8.19
C LYS A 28 -0.34 6.77 -8.22
N PRO A 29 -0.58 7.86 -7.47
CA PRO A 29 -1.88 8.50 -7.51
C PRO A 29 -2.17 9.03 -8.91
N PRO A 30 -3.44 8.97 -9.37
CA PRO A 30 -3.82 9.45 -10.70
C PRO A 30 -3.71 10.97 -10.81
N VAL A 31 -3.82 11.70 -9.68
CA VAL A 31 -3.70 13.15 -9.62
C VAL A 31 -2.35 13.55 -9.03
N ALA A 32 -1.62 14.41 -9.76
CA ALA A 32 -0.28 14.88 -9.37
C ALA A 32 -0.29 15.72 -8.07
N THR A 33 -1.45 16.23 -7.68
CA THR A 33 -1.69 17.04 -6.48
C THR A 33 -1.75 16.24 -5.19
N VAL A 34 -1.72 14.90 -5.24
CA VAL A 34 -1.60 14.09 -4.02
C VAL A 34 -0.22 14.33 -3.39
N THR A 35 -0.22 14.88 -2.18
CA THR A 35 1.00 15.20 -1.42
C THR A 35 1.38 14.11 -0.41
N LYS A 36 0.39 13.36 0.08
CA LYS A 36 0.58 12.24 1.01
C LYS A 36 -0.42 11.12 0.75
N VAL A 37 -0.03 9.90 1.09
CA VAL A 37 -0.86 8.70 0.98
C VAL A 37 -0.92 8.02 2.35
N ARG A 38 -2.00 7.31 2.65
CA ARG A 38 -2.09 6.45 3.83
C ARG A 38 -2.41 5.03 3.46
N TYR A 39 -1.79 4.08 4.14
CA TYR A 39 -1.92 2.64 3.90
C TYR A 39 -2.53 1.96 5.11
N LYS A 40 -3.49 1.07 4.88
CA LYS A 40 -4.08 0.19 5.89
C LYS A 40 -3.88 -1.25 5.45
N VAL A 41 -3.30 -2.07 6.34
CA VAL A 41 -3.13 -3.51 6.11
C VAL A 41 -4.08 -4.25 7.03
N ASN A 42 -4.96 -5.09 6.49
CA ASN A 42 -6.06 -5.73 7.21
C ASN A 42 -6.88 -4.70 8.01
N ASN A 43 -7.16 -4.97 9.29
CA ASN A 43 -7.88 -4.07 10.18
C ASN A 43 -6.97 -3.12 10.98
N ASN A 44 -5.70 -2.99 10.61
CA ASN A 44 -4.80 -2.05 11.28
C ASN A 44 -5.18 -0.59 11.00
N PRO A 45 -4.80 0.34 11.89
CA PRO A 45 -4.92 1.77 11.61
C PRO A 45 -4.14 2.17 10.35
N TYR A 46 -4.64 3.21 9.68
CA TYR A 46 -3.93 3.81 8.55
C TYR A 46 -2.56 4.35 8.98
N LYS A 47 -1.55 4.14 8.13
CA LYS A 47 -0.21 4.68 8.26
C LYS A 47 0.06 5.63 7.10
N GLU A 48 0.26 6.91 7.41
CA GLU A 48 0.58 7.94 6.42
C GLU A 48 2.04 7.82 5.95
N THR A 49 2.27 8.18 4.70
CA THR A 49 3.59 8.29 4.09
C THR A 49 3.59 9.39 3.04
N THR A 50 4.69 10.14 3.03
CA THR A 50 5.05 11.10 1.97
C THR A 50 6.23 10.58 1.14
N GLN A 51 6.82 9.44 1.53
CA GLN A 51 8.00 8.89 0.86
C GLN A 51 7.65 8.45 -0.55
N LYS A 52 8.45 8.92 -1.51
CA LYS A 52 8.34 8.53 -2.92
C LYS A 52 9.57 7.75 -3.36
N LYS A 53 9.37 6.74 -4.21
CA LYS A 53 10.44 6.07 -4.95
C LYS A 53 9.98 5.88 -6.39
N ASN A 54 10.78 6.31 -7.36
CA ASN A 54 10.44 6.28 -8.78
C ASN A 54 9.08 6.94 -9.11
N GLY A 55 8.70 8.00 -8.38
CA GLY A 55 7.42 8.70 -8.56
C GLY A 55 6.21 8.01 -7.95
N GLU A 56 6.38 6.91 -7.20
CA GLU A 56 5.33 6.21 -6.47
C GLU A 56 5.47 6.46 -4.97
N PHE A 57 4.36 6.69 -4.26
CA PHE A 57 4.36 6.70 -2.80
C PHE A 57 4.59 5.31 -2.28
N ILE A 58 5.51 5.12 -1.34
CA ILE A 58 5.89 3.80 -0.86
C ILE A 58 5.54 3.54 0.61
N TYR A 59 5.18 2.30 0.91
CA TYR A 59 4.97 1.79 2.25
C TYR A 59 5.66 0.42 2.42
N LYS A 60 6.58 0.34 3.38
CA LYS A 60 7.26 -0.91 3.73
C LYS A 60 6.48 -1.61 4.83
N TYR A 61 6.17 -2.89 4.61
CA TYR A 61 5.45 -3.71 5.56
C TYR A 61 6.19 -5.02 5.79
N LYS A 62 6.38 -5.38 7.06
CA LYS A 62 6.91 -6.68 7.43
C LYS A 62 5.74 -7.63 7.65
N ILE A 63 5.69 -8.69 6.85
CA ILE A 63 4.63 -9.69 6.95
C ILE A 63 4.77 -10.40 8.31
N PRO A 64 3.72 -10.44 9.16
CA PRO A 64 3.74 -11.15 10.42
C PRO A 64 3.97 -12.65 10.21
N LYS A 65 4.44 -13.35 11.26
CA LYS A 65 4.51 -14.81 11.25
C LYS A 65 3.08 -15.39 11.16
N ASN A 66 2.89 -16.45 10.36
CA ASN A 66 1.62 -17.17 10.18
C ASN A 66 0.48 -16.37 9.51
N VAL A 67 0.78 -15.59 8.47
CA VAL A 67 -0.23 -14.89 7.67
C VAL A 67 -0.30 -15.50 6.28
N ASP A 68 -1.41 -16.15 5.96
CA ASP A 68 -1.65 -16.76 4.65
C ASP A 68 -2.28 -15.78 3.64
N SER A 69 -2.86 -14.68 4.14
CA SER A 69 -3.37 -13.59 3.31
C SER A 69 -3.51 -12.29 4.10
N PHE A 70 -3.40 -11.16 3.40
CA PHE A 70 -3.73 -9.84 3.95
C PHE A 70 -4.28 -8.93 2.86
N THR A 71 -5.06 -7.93 3.26
CA THR A 71 -5.58 -6.88 2.38
C THR A 71 -4.80 -5.60 2.59
N VAL A 72 -4.51 -4.85 1.53
CA VAL A 72 -3.92 -3.51 1.65
C VAL A 72 -4.82 -2.50 0.95
N THR A 73 -5.22 -1.49 1.70
CA THR A 73 -5.97 -0.34 1.20
C THR A 73 -5.06 0.88 1.26
N ALA A 74 -5.04 1.67 0.20
CA ALA A 74 -4.29 2.92 0.17
C ALA A 74 -5.22 4.07 -0.22
N GLN A 75 -5.02 5.23 0.41
CA GLN A 75 -5.81 6.44 0.14
C GLN A 75 -4.90 7.63 -0.09
N GLY A 76 -5.20 8.42 -1.13
CA GLY A 76 -4.51 9.66 -1.42
C GLY A 76 -5.13 10.84 -0.67
N PHE A 77 -4.30 11.76 -0.19
CA PHE A 77 -4.78 13.03 0.33
C PHE A 77 -4.83 14.06 -0.78
N TRP A 78 -6.04 14.55 -1.06
CA TRP A 78 -6.30 15.56 -2.08
C TRP A 78 -7.44 16.48 -1.63
N ASN A 79 -7.37 17.77 -1.94
CA ASN A 79 -8.40 18.75 -1.60
C ASN A 79 -8.84 18.68 -0.12
N ASN A 80 -7.87 18.60 0.79
CA ASN A 80 -8.05 18.45 2.24
C ASN A 80 -8.88 17.23 2.69
N LYS A 81 -8.98 16.19 1.85
CA LYS A 81 -9.75 14.96 2.09
C LYS A 81 -8.99 13.71 1.65
N TRP A 82 -9.37 12.56 2.20
CA TRP A 82 -8.82 11.26 1.84
C TRP A 82 -9.74 10.54 0.85
N TYR A 83 -9.16 10.01 -0.23
CA TYR A 83 -9.85 9.21 -1.25
C TYR A 83 -9.19 7.84 -1.34
#